data_AF-U3P9R3-F1
#
_entry.id   AF-U3P9R3-F1
#
_cell.length_a   1.000
_cell.length_b   1.000
_cell.length_c   1.000
_cell.angle_alpha   90.00
_cell.angle_beta   90.00
_cell.angle_gamma   90.00
#
_symmetry.space_group_name_H-M   'P 1'
#
loop_
_entity.id
_entity.type
_entity.pdbx_description
1 polymer ?
#
loop_
_entity_poly.entity_id
_entity_poly.type
_entity_poly.pdbx_seq_one_letter_code
_entity_poly.pdbx_strand_id
1 'polypeptide(L)'
;MFLSDGPVLFPVEIQLRTVAMDFWASLEHKIYYKYEGDVPERLLQDLTAAAGTASQLDVTMEDIHRQIRGDGDGTFTLPIEA
;
A
#
# COMPACT_ATOMS: atom_id res chain seq x y z
N MET A 1 16.82 19.15 -3.29
CA MET A 1 16.89 19.60 -4.70
C MET A 1 17.97 20.66 -4.80
N PHE A 2 18.85 20.60 -5.80
CA PHE A 2 19.82 21.67 -6.04
C PHE A 2 19.22 22.65 -7.06
N LEU A 3 18.94 23.88 -6.63
CA LEU A 3 18.62 24.99 -7.51
C LEU A 3 19.87 25.87 -7.69
N SER A 4 19.83 26.78 -8.66
CA SER A 4 20.93 27.72 -8.95
C SER A 4 21.36 28.56 -7.74
N ASP A 5 20.46 28.77 -6.76
CA ASP A 5 20.72 29.50 -5.50
C ASP A 5 21.22 28.61 -4.34
N GLY A 6 21.40 27.31 -4.56
CA GLY A 6 21.91 26.36 -3.56
C GLY A 6 20.92 25.26 -3.13
N PRO A 7 21.27 24.47 -2.09
CA PRO A 7 20.43 23.40 -1.61
C PRO A 7 19.22 23.93 -0.83
N VAL A 8 18.03 23.50 -1.23
CA VAL A 8 16.78 23.83 -0.54
C VAL A 8 16.17 22.56 0.05
N LEU A 9 15.79 22.61 1.32
CA LEU A 9 14.98 21.59 1.98
C LEU A 9 13.56 21.70 1.46
N PHE A 10 13.04 20.61 0.90
CA PHE A 10 11.71 20.55 0.33
C PHE A 10 10.96 19.36 0.96
N PRO A 11 9.68 19.52 1.33
CA PRO A 11 8.90 18.40 1.84
C PRO A 11 8.74 17.33 0.76
N VAL A 12 8.89 16.06 1.15
CA VAL A 12 8.67 14.92 0.27
C VAL A 12 7.59 14.02 0.87
N GLU A 13 6.78 13.41 0.02
CA GLU A 13 5.82 12.39 0.42
C GLU A 13 6.43 11.01 0.20
N ILE A 14 6.42 10.18 1.25
CA ILE A 14 6.86 8.79 1.18
C ILE A 14 5.65 7.91 1.43
N GLN A 15 5.32 7.07 0.45
CA GLN A 15 4.27 6.07 0.58
C GLN A 15 4.89 4.68 0.66
N LEU A 16 4.46 3.88 1.63
CA LEU A 16 4.84 2.48 1.76
C LEU A 16 3.66 1.62 1.33
N ARG A 17 3.88 0.68 0.40
CA ARG A 17 2.83 -0.16 -0.19
C ARG A 17 3.30 -1.61 -0.31
N THR A 18 2.36 -2.55 -0.18
CA THR A 18 2.59 -3.95 -0.56
C THR A 18 2.62 -4.08 -2.08
N VAL A 19 3.17 -5.19 -2.58
CA VAL A 19 3.17 -5.49 -4.02
C VAL A 19 1.74 -5.62 -4.56
N ALA A 20 0.82 -6.20 -3.78
CA ALA A 20 -0.58 -6.36 -4.18
C ALA A 20 -1.29 -4.99 -4.29
N MET A 21 -1.02 -4.08 -3.36
CA MET A 21 -1.55 -2.72 -3.39
C MET A 21 -1.01 -1.89 -4.56
N ASP A 22 0.28 -2.00 -4.87
CA ASP A 22 0.89 -1.30 -6.02
C ASP A 22 0.31 -1.80 -7.35
N PHE A 23 0.13 -3.12 -7.47
CA PHE A 23 -0.50 -3.73 -8.64
C PHE A 23 -1.94 -3.25 -8.84
N TRP A 24 -2.76 -3.28 -7.78
CA TRP A 24 -4.14 -2.83 -7.84
C TRP A 24 -4.24 -1.34 -8.20
N ALA A 25 -3.46 -0.48 -7.53
CA ALA A 25 -3.49 0.97 -7.77
C ALA A 25 -3.01 1.35 -9.17
N SER A 26 -2.00 0.66 -9.70
CA SER A 26 -1.52 0.86 -11.07
C SER A 26 -2.61 0.54 -12.10
N LEU A 27 -3.41 -0.51 -11.87
CA LEU A 27 -4.52 -0.87 -12.74
C LEU A 27 -5.68 0.12 -12.63
N GLU A 28 -6.07 0.49 -11.41
CA GLU A 28 -7.09 1.51 -11.15
C GLU A 28 -6.76 2.81 -11.89
N HIS A 29 -5.55 3.34 -11.69
CA HIS A 29 -5.12 4.58 -12.31
C HIS A 29 -5.19 4.51 -13.84
N LYS A 30 -4.76 3.38 -14.43
CA LYS A 30 -4.81 3.16 -15.89
C LYS A 30 -6.25 3.15 -16.43
N ILE A 31 -7.18 2.57 -15.67
CA ILE A 31 -8.61 2.53 -16.03
C ILE A 31 -9.18 3.95 -15.95
N TYR A 32 -8.98 4.66 -14.84
CA TYR A 32 -9.48 6.03 -14.67
C TYR A 32 -8.94 6.98 -15.75
N TYR A 33 -7.66 6.84 -16.12
CA TYR A 33 -7.08 7.60 -17.21
C TYR A 33 -7.74 7.30 -18.56
N LYS A 34 -7.98 6.02 -18.87
CA LYS A 34 -8.57 5.59 -20.16
C LYS A 34 -10.01 6.06 -20.35
N TYR A 35 -10.80 6.10 -19.28
CA TYR A 35 -12.21 6.47 -19.32
C TYR A 35 -12.46 7.93 -18.95
N GLU A 36 -11.42 8.75 -18.80
CA GLU A 36 -11.53 10.16 -18.39
C GLU A 36 -12.37 10.35 -17.10
N GLY A 37 -12.33 9.36 -16.21
CA GLY A 37 -13.12 9.33 -14.99
C GLY A 37 -14.52 8.72 -15.10
N ASP A 38 -15.07 8.51 -16.30
CA ASP A 38 -16.38 7.87 -16.52
C ASP A 38 -16.25 6.35 -16.70
N VAL A 39 -15.83 5.69 -15.62
CA VAL A 39 -15.58 4.25 -15.62
C VAL A 39 -16.91 3.48 -15.58
N PRO A 40 -17.16 2.54 -16.52
CA PRO A 40 -18.36 1.70 -16.49
C PRO A 40 -18.53 0.95 -15.17
N GLU A 41 -19.76 0.92 -14.65
CA GLU A 41 -20.11 0.29 -13.37
C GLU A 41 -19.58 -1.14 -13.22
N ARG A 42 -19.66 -1.97 -14.26
CA ARG A 42 -19.12 -3.34 -14.24
C ARG A 42 -17.62 -3.39 -13.91
N LEU A 43 -16.84 -2.44 -14.43
CA LEU A 43 -15.40 -2.38 -14.22
C LEU A 43 -15.07 -1.87 -12.81
N LEU A 44 -15.90 -0.98 -12.25
CA LEU A 44 -15.80 -0.55 -10.85
C LEU A 44 -16.08 -1.73 -9.91
N GLN A 45 -17.09 -2.54 -10.21
CA GLN A 45 -17.39 -3.76 -9.45
C GLN A 45 -16.22 -4.75 -9.50
N ASP A 46 -15.66 -5.00 -10.69
CA ASP A 46 -14.49 -5.87 -10.86
C ASP A 46 -13.26 -5.32 -10.12
N LEU A 47 -12.98 -4.02 -10.21
CA LEU A 47 -11.90 -3.35 -9.50
C LEU A 47 -12.07 -3.46 -7.98
N THR A 48 -13.29 -3.31 -7.48
CA THR A 48 -13.62 -3.44 -6.06
C THR A 48 -13.39 -4.88 -5.58
N ALA A 49 -13.83 -5.87 -6.35
CA ALA A 49 -13.61 -7.28 -6.03
C ALA A 49 -12.11 -7.64 -6.06
N ALA A 50 -11.36 -7.09 -7.02
CA ALA A 50 -9.91 -7.25 -7.09
C ALA A 50 -9.21 -6.61 -5.88
N ALA A 51 -9.67 -5.45 -5.40
CA ALA A 51 -9.14 -4.81 -4.19
C ALA A 51 -9.30 -5.72 -2.97
N GLY A 52 -10.49 -6.31 -2.80
CA GLY A 52 -10.77 -7.26 -1.73
C GLY A 52 -9.86 -8.49 -1.78
N THR A 53 -9.62 -9.01 -2.99
CA THR A 53 -8.73 -10.16 -3.20
C THR A 53 -7.27 -9.82 -2.88
N ALA A 54 -6.79 -8.65 -3.31
CA ALA A 54 -5.44 -8.16 -3.01
C ALA A 54 -5.23 -7.98 -1.50
N SER A 55 -6.21 -7.40 -0.81
CA SER A 55 -6.18 -7.26 0.65
C SER A 55 -6.12 -8.61 1.36
N GLN A 56 -6.93 -9.58 0.92
CA GLN A 56 -6.92 -10.92 1.50
C GLN A 56 -5.59 -11.64 1.28
N LEU A 57 -4.97 -11.47 0.10
CA LEU A 57 -3.64 -12.00 -0.20
C LEU A 57 -2.59 -11.44 0.76
N ASP A 58 -2.58 -10.12 0.99
CA ASP A 58 -1.64 -9.49 1.91
C ASP A 58 -1.80 -10.02 3.34
N VAL A 59 -3.04 -10.17 3.83
CA VAL A 59 -3.32 -10.75 5.16
C VAL A 59 -2.80 -12.17 5.27
N THR A 60 -3.03 -13.00 4.26
CA THR A 60 -2.55 -14.39 4.24
C THR A 60 -1.02 -14.46 4.24
N MET A 61 -0.36 -13.59 3.46
CA MET A 61 1.11 -13.53 3.43
C MET A 61 1.70 -13.04 4.76
N GLU A 62 1.06 -12.07 5.41
CA GLU A 62 1.45 -11.61 6.74
C GLU A 62 1.35 -12.73 7.78
N ASP A 63 0.25 -13.49 7.76
CA ASP A 63 0.04 -14.61 8.68
C ASP A 63 1.08 -15.72 8.49
N ILE A 64 1.37 -16.11 7.25
CA ILE A 64 2.44 -17.07 6.93
C ILE A 64 3.78 -16.56 7.45
N HIS A 65 4.09 -15.29 7.23
CA HIS A 65 5.34 -14.68 7.70
C HIS A 65 5.42 -14.68 9.24
N ARG A 66 4.31 -14.41 9.94
CA ARG A 66 4.22 -14.47 11.41
C ARG A 66 4.45 -15.89 11.93
N GLN A 67 3.86 -16.89 11.28
CA GLN A 67 4.06 -18.30 11.62
C GLN A 67 5.52 -18.73 11.47
N ILE A 68 6.20 -18.29 10.40
CA ILE A 68 7.62 -18.60 10.15
C ILE A 68 8.53 -17.91 11.16
N ARG A 69 8.21 -16.66 11.56
CA ARG A 69 9.00 -15.93 12.56
C ARG A 69 8.85 -16.49 13.98
N GLY A 70 7.81 -17.29 14.24
CA GLY A 70 7.57 -17.86 15.57
C GLY A 70 7.10 -16.83 16.58
N ASP A 71 6.43 -15.75 16.17
CA ASP A 71 5.87 -14.69 17.02
C ASP A 71 4.62 -15.16 17.81
N GLY A 72 4.70 -16.35 18.41
CA GLY A 72 3.92 -16.70 19.58
C GLY A 72 4.72 -16.30 20.82
N ASP A 73 4.36 -15.16 21.40
CA ASP A 73 4.91 -14.56 22.64
C ASP A 73 6.02 -13.51 22.46
N GLY A 74 5.59 -12.27 22.25
CA GLY A 74 6.43 -11.09 22.28
C GLY A 74 5.68 -9.92 22.92
N THR A 75 5.42 -9.99 24.22
CA THR A 75 5.06 -8.82 25.03
C THR A 75 6.11 -7.73 24.86
N PHE A 76 5.86 -6.79 23.94
CA PHE A 76 6.64 -5.58 23.84
C PHE A 76 6.15 -4.57 24.88
N THR A 77 6.44 -4.84 26.15
CA THR A 77 6.42 -3.82 27.19
C THR A 77 7.70 -3.01 27.07
N LEU A 78 7.60 -1.84 26.45
CA LEU A 78 8.63 -0.81 26.58
C LEU A 78 8.72 -0.39 28.06
N PRO A 79 9.90 -0.40 28.69
CA PRO A 79 10.09 0.31 29.93
C PRO A 79 10.06 1.80 29.61
N ILE A 80 8.94 2.46 29.93
CA ILE A 80 8.91 3.91 30.04
C ILE A 80 9.21 4.24 31.51
N GLU A 81 10.50 4.33 31.84
CA GLU A 81 11.02 5.02 33.04
C GLU A 81 12.13 5.94 32.56
N ALA A 82 12.31 7.18 33.00
CA ALA A 82 11.55 8.15 33.77
C ALA A 82 12.18 9.53 33.46
#